data_AF-A0A9P3A126-F1
#
_entry.id   AF-A0A9P3A126-F1
#
_cell.length_a   1.000
_cell.length_b   1.000
_cell.length_c   1.000
_cell.angle_alpha   90.00
_cell.angle_beta   90.00
_cell.angle_gamma   90.00
#
_symmetry.space_group_name_H-M   'P 1'
#
loop_
_entity.id
_entity.type
_entity.pdbx_description
1 polymer ?
#
loop_
_entity_poly.entity_id
_entity_poly.type
_entity_poly.pdbx_seq_one_letter_code
_entity_poly.pdbx_strand_id
1 'polypeptide(L)'
;MQIREGMFEMSKPNLRVNGHNYENFVNATEPFDEILDRRIKGMDAERLKSETETAERRKKRPAEIYQLEDDLEERKTWAMWLPEGEDEDTGPKKKAEDIPPPPRHAEVVETFKTLASNLAELASSAPAQLARAQRAKAVQEEINNMGP
;
A
#
# COMPACT_ATOMS: atom_id res chain seq x y z
N MET A 1 -68.18 -26.37 -36.24
CA MET A 1 -66.83 -25.77 -36.41
C MET A 1 -66.74 -24.88 -37.65
N GLN A 2 -67.32 -25.28 -38.79
CA GLN A 2 -67.21 -24.55 -40.08
C GLN A 2 -67.64 -23.06 -40.07
N ILE A 3 -68.66 -22.68 -39.30
CA ILE A 3 -69.12 -21.26 -39.25
C ILE A 3 -68.07 -20.38 -38.57
N ARG A 4 -67.40 -20.89 -37.52
CA ARG A 4 -66.38 -20.15 -36.78
C ARG A 4 -65.12 -19.97 -37.63
N GLU A 5 -64.75 -20.99 -38.39
CA GLU A 5 -63.66 -20.90 -39.37
C GLU A 5 -64.02 -19.93 -40.50
N GLY A 6 -65.22 -20.02 -41.07
CA GLY A 6 -65.68 -19.09 -42.13
C GLY A 6 -65.73 -17.63 -41.66
N MET A 7 -66.20 -17.36 -40.44
CA MET A 7 -66.17 -16.01 -39.85
C MET A 7 -64.74 -15.52 -39.59
N PHE A 8 -63.85 -16.42 -39.17
CA PHE A 8 -62.44 -16.08 -39.02
C PHE A 8 -61.80 -15.76 -40.38
N GLU A 9 -62.10 -16.51 -41.43
CA GLU A 9 -61.58 -16.24 -42.78
C GLU A 9 -62.08 -14.92 -43.34
N MET A 10 -63.35 -14.57 -43.12
CA MET A 10 -63.92 -13.28 -43.52
C MET A 10 -63.30 -12.08 -42.77
N SER A 11 -62.73 -12.31 -41.58
CA SER A 11 -62.11 -11.25 -40.77
C SER A 11 -60.59 -11.12 -40.98
N LYS A 12 -59.92 -12.09 -41.61
CA LYS A 12 -58.49 -12.06 -41.99
C LYS A 12 -58.02 -10.75 -42.65
N PRO A 13 -58.71 -10.16 -43.66
CA PRO A 13 -58.24 -8.93 -44.31
C PRO A 13 -58.25 -7.69 -43.39
N ASN A 14 -59.09 -7.70 -42.36
CA ASN A 14 -59.22 -6.60 -41.40
C ASN A 14 -58.33 -6.77 -40.16
N LEU A 15 -57.71 -7.93 -40.00
CA LEU A 15 -56.80 -8.20 -38.91
C LEU A 15 -55.43 -7.60 -39.22
N ARG A 16 -54.90 -6.86 -38.24
CA ARG A 16 -53.53 -6.35 -38.25
C ARG A 16 -52.79 -6.85 -37.02
N VAL A 17 -51.58 -7.36 -37.23
CA VAL A 17 -50.68 -7.80 -36.15
C VAL A 17 -49.46 -6.89 -36.19
N ASN A 18 -49.19 -6.19 -35.09
CA ASN A 18 -48.08 -5.24 -34.97
C ASN A 18 -48.00 -4.22 -36.12
N GLY A 19 -49.15 -3.79 -36.65
CA GLY A 19 -49.26 -2.80 -37.74
C GLY A 19 -49.20 -3.38 -39.16
N HIS A 20 -48.96 -4.67 -39.33
CA HIS A 20 -48.95 -5.36 -40.63
C HIS A 20 -50.24 -6.14 -40.88
N ASN A 21 -50.71 -6.19 -42.13
CA ASN A 21 -51.89 -6.97 -42.51
C ASN A 21 -51.65 -8.47 -42.28
N TYR A 22 -52.62 -9.14 -41.68
CA TYR A 22 -52.52 -10.53 -41.25
C TYR A 22 -52.29 -11.51 -42.42
N GLU A 23 -52.80 -11.22 -43.62
CA GLU A 23 -52.62 -12.04 -44.81
C GLU A 23 -51.14 -12.23 -45.22
N ASN A 24 -50.30 -11.23 -44.93
CA ASN A 24 -48.85 -11.30 -45.19
C ASN A 24 -48.12 -12.22 -44.19
N PHE A 25 -48.75 -12.51 -43.05
CA PHE A 25 -48.16 -13.30 -41.95
C PHE A 25 -48.57 -14.78 -42.01
N VAL A 26 -49.75 -15.11 -42.55
CA VAL A 26 -50.29 -16.48 -42.54
C VAL A 26 -49.56 -17.41 -43.52
N ASN A 27 -49.08 -16.88 -44.65
CA ASN A 27 -48.42 -17.67 -45.70
C ASN A 27 -46.89 -17.57 -45.67
N ALA A 28 -46.32 -16.72 -44.83
CA ALA A 28 -44.88 -16.62 -44.64
C ALA A 28 -44.51 -17.43 -43.39
N THR A 29 -43.96 -18.63 -43.57
CA THR A 29 -43.19 -19.26 -42.49
C THR A 29 -42.10 -18.26 -42.11
N GLU A 30 -42.09 -17.83 -40.84
CA GLU A 30 -41.07 -16.89 -40.36
C GLU A 30 -39.69 -17.45 -40.72
N PRO A 31 -38.89 -16.73 -41.52
CA PRO A 31 -37.57 -17.20 -41.90
C PRO A 31 -36.69 -17.24 -40.65
N PHE A 32 -35.80 -18.24 -40.58
CA PHE A 32 -34.89 -18.38 -39.45
C PHE A 32 -34.02 -17.12 -39.31
N ASP A 33 -34.16 -16.41 -38.19
CA ASP A 33 -33.36 -15.24 -37.87
C ASP A 33 -32.00 -15.70 -37.30
N GLU A 34 -31.02 -15.86 -38.18
CA GLU A 34 -29.64 -16.22 -37.80
C GLU A 34 -29.01 -15.20 -36.84
N ILE A 35 -29.40 -13.93 -36.93
CA ILE A 35 -28.85 -12.87 -36.07
C ILE A 35 -29.38 -13.07 -34.65
N LEU A 36 -30.69 -13.32 -34.53
CA LEU A 36 -31.30 -13.63 -33.25
C LEU A 36 -30.74 -14.91 -32.64
N ASP A 37 -30.56 -15.97 -33.43
CA ASP A 37 -29.95 -17.23 -32.96
C ASP A 37 -28.51 -17.03 -32.46
N ARG A 38 -27.68 -16.31 -33.21
CA ARG A 38 -26.32 -15.96 -32.76
C ARG A 38 -26.34 -15.12 -31.49
N ARG A 39 -27.31 -14.21 -31.36
CA ARG A 39 -27.47 -13.37 -30.16
C ARG A 39 -27.89 -14.19 -28.95
N ILE A 40 -28.83 -15.11 -29.10
CA ILE A 40 -29.25 -16.05 -28.04
C ILE A 40 -28.05 -16.85 -27.57
N LYS A 41 -27.29 -17.45 -28.49
CA LYS A 41 -26.08 -18.22 -28.17
C LYS A 41 -25.02 -17.38 -27.47
N GLY A 42 -24.80 -16.14 -27.92
CA GLY A 42 -23.88 -15.21 -27.28
C GLY A 42 -24.31 -14.88 -25.85
N MET A 43 -25.60 -14.60 -25.66
CA MET A 43 -26.16 -14.24 -24.36
C MET A 43 -26.13 -15.43 -23.37
N ASP A 44 -26.35 -16.65 -23.86
CA ASP A 44 -26.23 -17.86 -23.05
C ASP A 44 -24.78 -18.11 -22.60
N ALA A 45 -23.81 -17.86 -23.48
CA ALA A 45 -22.39 -17.95 -23.12
C ALA A 45 -21.99 -16.89 -22.09
N GLU A 46 -22.44 -15.64 -22.26
CA GLU A 46 -22.23 -14.56 -21.28
C GLU A 46 -22.87 -14.88 -19.94
N ARG A 47 -24.09 -15.40 -19.94
CA ARG A 47 -24.79 -15.82 -18.73
C ARG A 47 -24.00 -16.90 -17.99
N LEU A 48 -23.58 -17.95 -18.70
CA LEU A 48 -22.81 -19.04 -18.10
C LEU A 48 -21.49 -18.53 -17.51
N LYS A 49 -20.79 -17.63 -18.22
CA LYS A 49 -19.58 -16.97 -17.71
C LYS A 49 -19.85 -16.13 -16.45
N SER A 50 -20.93 -15.36 -16.45
CA SER A 50 -21.29 -14.55 -15.27
C SER A 50 -21.64 -15.43 -14.06
N GLU A 51 -22.34 -16.54 -14.28
CA GLU A 51 -22.69 -17.50 -13.23
C GLU A 51 -21.43 -18.17 -12.66
N THR A 52 -20.49 -18.61 -13.50
CA THR A 52 -19.22 -19.22 -13.05
C THR A 52 -18.35 -18.22 -12.30
N GLU A 53 -18.17 -17.01 -12.83
CA GLU A 53 -17.39 -15.95 -12.15
C GLU A 53 -17.99 -15.59 -10.79
N THR A 54 -19.33 -15.51 -10.70
CA THR A 54 -20.02 -15.24 -9.44
C THR A 54 -19.82 -16.37 -8.44
N ALA A 55 -19.92 -17.63 -8.88
CA ALA A 55 -19.69 -18.78 -8.03
C ALA A 55 -18.24 -18.84 -7.53
N GLU A 56 -17.26 -18.58 -8.41
CA GLU A 56 -15.85 -18.51 -8.02
C GLU A 56 -15.57 -17.39 -7.02
N ARG A 57 -16.12 -16.20 -7.26
CA ARG A 57 -16.01 -15.08 -6.31
C ARG A 57 -16.61 -15.43 -4.96
N ARG A 58 -17.78 -16.05 -4.91
CA ARG A 58 -18.40 -16.49 -3.65
C ARG A 58 -17.56 -17.51 -2.90
N LYS A 59 -16.81 -18.37 -3.63
CA LYS A 59 -15.94 -19.38 -3.03
C LYS A 59 -14.62 -18.79 -2.51
N LYS A 60 -13.95 -17.94 -3.30
CA LYS A 60 -12.58 -17.45 -3.00
C LYS A 60 -12.56 -16.18 -2.15
N ARG A 61 -13.45 -15.23 -2.47
CA ARG A 61 -13.40 -13.87 -1.92
C ARG A 61 -13.59 -13.80 -0.40
N PRO A 62 -14.43 -14.62 0.25
CA PRO A 62 -14.51 -14.62 1.72
C PRO A 62 -13.18 -15.00 2.39
N ALA A 63 -12.46 -15.99 1.83
CA ALA A 63 -11.17 -16.41 2.36
C ALA A 63 -10.10 -15.33 2.16
N GLU A 64 -10.09 -14.65 1.00
CA GLU A 64 -9.20 -13.52 0.73
C GLU A 64 -9.46 -12.34 1.67
N ILE A 65 -10.73 -12.04 1.95
CA ILE A 65 -11.11 -10.98 2.89
C ILE A 65 -10.65 -11.34 4.31
N TYR A 66 -10.90 -12.57 4.75
CA TYR A 66 -10.47 -13.04 6.07
C TYR A 66 -8.95 -12.94 6.26
N GLN A 67 -8.17 -13.35 5.25
CA GLN A 67 -6.71 -13.20 5.29
C GLN A 67 -6.26 -11.74 5.39
N LEU A 68 -6.98 -10.82 4.73
CA LEU A 68 -6.69 -9.40 4.79
C LEU A 68 -7.08 -8.79 6.15
N GLU A 69 -8.19 -9.24 6.74
CA GLU A 69 -8.60 -8.84 8.09
C GLU A 69 -7.56 -9.30 9.12
N ASP A 70 -7.14 -10.57 9.07
CA ASP A 70 -6.10 -11.10 9.96
C ASP A 70 -4.78 -10.31 9.85
N ASP A 71 -4.29 -10.03 8.63
CA ASP A 71 -3.07 -9.23 8.41
C ASP A 71 -3.22 -7.79 8.96
N LEU A 72 -4.40 -7.18 8.84
CA LEU A 72 -4.66 -5.86 9.41
C LEU A 72 -4.69 -5.89 10.95
N GLU A 73 -5.26 -6.94 11.54
CA GLU A 73 -5.28 -7.13 12.98
C GLU A 73 -3.87 -7.36 13.53
N GLU A 74 -3.06 -8.20 12.87
CA GLU A 74 -1.66 -8.39 13.22
C GLU A 74 -0.90 -7.06 13.18
N ARG A 75 -1.00 -6.29 12.10
CA ARG A 75 -0.33 -4.97 12.03
C ARG A 75 -0.81 -4.01 13.10
N LYS A 76 -2.11 -4.03 13.42
CA LYS A 76 -2.67 -3.22 14.51
C LYS A 76 -2.08 -3.63 15.85
N THR A 77 -2.00 -4.93 16.15
CA THR A 77 -1.40 -5.43 17.39
C THR A 77 0.09 -5.07 17.47
N TRP A 78 0.84 -5.16 16.38
CA TRP A 78 2.25 -4.76 16.33
C TRP A 78 2.43 -3.25 16.51
N ALA A 79 1.54 -2.43 15.95
CA ALA A 79 1.57 -0.98 16.15
C ALA A 79 1.14 -0.57 17.56
N MET A 80 0.23 -1.33 18.18
CA MET A 80 -0.20 -1.14 19.58
C MET A 80 0.80 -1.73 20.57
N TRP A 81 1.63 -2.68 20.13
CA TRP A 81 2.83 -3.09 20.84
C TRP A 81 3.80 -1.91 20.81
N LEU A 82 3.56 -0.96 21.72
CA LEU A 82 4.66 -0.20 22.29
C LEU A 82 5.62 -1.28 22.82
N PRO A 83 6.91 -1.24 22.48
CA PRO A 83 7.87 -1.82 23.40
C PRO A 83 7.47 -1.26 24.77
N GLU A 84 7.21 -2.13 25.74
CA GLU A 84 7.40 -1.76 27.13
C GLU A 84 8.88 -1.43 27.26
N GLY A 85 9.27 -0.27 26.72
CA GLY A 85 10.52 0.38 27.01
C GLY A 85 10.36 0.80 28.44
N GLU A 86 10.88 -0.04 29.34
CA GLU A 86 11.71 0.39 30.46
C GLU A 86 11.17 1.57 31.30
N ASP A 87 9.86 1.71 31.41
CA ASP A 87 9.14 2.58 32.33
C ASP A 87 8.00 1.70 32.87
N GLU A 88 7.96 1.19 34.10
CA GLU A 88 8.28 1.85 35.35
C GLU A 88 8.86 0.82 36.33
N ASP A 89 10.11 1.03 36.74
CA ASP A 89 10.58 0.64 38.06
C ASP A 89 9.50 1.13 39.05
N THR A 90 8.72 0.20 39.61
CA THR A 90 7.57 0.44 40.49
C THR A 90 8.02 0.92 41.88
N GLY A 91 9.17 1.59 41.93
CA GLY A 91 9.73 2.28 43.07
C GLY A 91 9.52 3.79 42.93
N PRO A 92 9.48 4.53 44.05
CA PRO A 92 9.47 5.98 43.98
C PRO A 92 10.71 6.43 43.20
N LYS A 93 10.50 7.21 42.12
CA LYS A 93 11.58 7.87 41.36
C LYS A 93 12.46 8.63 42.35
N LYS A 94 13.58 8.03 42.76
CA LYS A 94 14.52 8.64 43.71
C LYS A 94 15.02 9.91 43.06
N LYS A 95 14.93 11.04 43.76
CA LYS A 95 15.52 12.29 43.26
C LYS A 95 17.02 12.05 43.10
N ALA A 96 17.66 12.67 42.11
CA ALA A 96 19.10 12.49 41.86
C ALA A 96 19.97 12.79 43.10
N GLU A 97 19.43 13.53 44.07
CA GLU A 97 20.04 13.86 45.37
C GLU A 97 20.10 12.68 46.35
N ASP A 98 19.25 11.66 46.19
CA ASP A 98 19.15 10.49 47.08
C ASP A 98 20.06 9.33 46.65
N ILE A 99 20.76 9.47 45.52
CA ILE A 99 21.65 8.43 44.99
C ILE A 99 23.05 8.66 45.57
N PRO A 100 23.60 7.73 46.36
CA PRO A 100 24.94 7.88 46.90
C PRO A 100 25.95 7.97 45.74
N PRO A 101 26.94 8.87 45.82
CA PRO A 101 27.93 9.01 44.77
C PRO A 101 28.70 7.70 44.58
N PRO A 102 28.98 7.29 43.33
CA PRO A 102 29.71 6.06 43.05
C PRO A 102 31.10 6.06 43.68
N PRO A 103 31.71 4.88 43.93
CA PRO A 103 32.93 4.72 44.74
C PRO A 103 34.20 5.41 44.19
N ARG A 104 34.12 6.14 43.06
CA ARG A 104 35.22 6.90 42.44
C ARG A 104 34.80 8.28 41.94
N HIS A 105 33.68 8.83 42.42
CA HIS A 105 33.15 10.11 41.95
C HIS A 105 34.17 11.25 42.05
N ALA A 106 34.91 11.34 43.16
CA ALA A 106 35.94 12.36 43.36
C ALA A 106 37.06 12.27 42.31
N GLU A 107 37.57 11.06 42.05
CA GLU A 107 38.61 10.82 41.03
C GLU A 107 38.13 11.19 39.62
N VAL A 108 36.87 10.88 39.30
CA VAL A 108 36.29 11.21 37.99
C VAL A 108 36.13 12.72 37.83
N VAL A 109 35.70 13.42 38.88
CA VAL A 109 35.59 14.89 38.84
C VAL A 109 36.96 15.55 38.67
N GLU A 110 38.00 15.02 39.33
CA GLU A 110 39.36 15.53 39.17
C GLU A 110 39.93 15.26 37.78
N THR A 111 39.78 14.04 37.25
CA THR A 111 40.22 13.71 35.89
C THR A 111 39.45 14.48 34.82
N PHE A 112 38.17 14.78 35.06
CA PHE A 112 37.40 15.63 34.16
C PHE A 112 37.91 17.09 34.16
N LYS A 113 38.23 17.64 35.34
CA LYS A 113 38.80 19.00 35.43
C LYS A 113 40.14 19.09 34.71
N THR A 114 41.02 18.09 34.86
CA THR A 114 42.31 18.07 34.16
C THR A 114 42.14 17.88 32.65
N LEU A 115 41.17 17.06 32.22
CA LEU A 115 40.84 16.94 30.79
C LEU A 115 40.34 18.27 30.22
N ALA A 116 39.47 18.98 30.94
CA ALA A 116 38.94 20.27 30.52
C ALA A 116 40.05 21.33 30.41
N SER A 117 41.00 21.38 31.35
CA SER A 117 42.16 22.28 31.26
C SER A 117 43.05 21.93 30.07
N ASN A 118 43.35 20.65 29.85
CA ASN A 118 44.17 20.20 28.72
C ASN A 118 43.51 20.53 27.38
N LEU A 119 42.19 20.42 27.29
CA LEU A 119 41.43 20.78 26.08
C LEU A 119 41.51 22.29 25.83
N ALA A 120 41.36 23.12 26.87
CA ALA A 120 41.51 24.57 26.75
C ALA A 120 42.93 24.96 26.28
N GLU A 121 43.97 24.32 26.81
CA GLU A 121 45.35 24.52 26.39
C GLU A 121 45.57 24.07 24.93
N LEU A 122 45.01 22.93 24.53
CA LEU A 122 45.08 22.46 23.15
C LEU A 122 44.35 23.40 22.20
N ALA A 123 43.16 23.88 22.56
CA ALA A 123 42.41 24.83 21.74
C ALA A 123 43.20 26.14 21.53
N SER A 124 43.94 26.61 22.55
CA SER A 124 44.78 27.80 22.43
C SER A 124 46.05 27.57 21.58
N SER A 125 46.64 26.38 21.64
CA SER A 125 47.93 26.08 20.99
C SER A 125 47.80 25.47 19.58
N ALA A 126 46.68 24.80 19.28
CA ALA A 126 46.38 24.19 17.98
C ALA A 126 46.49 25.17 16.79
N PRO A 127 45.92 26.39 16.81
CA PRO A 127 46.02 27.30 15.67
C PRO A 127 47.46 27.77 15.42
N ALA A 128 48.24 27.98 16.48
CA ALA A 128 49.65 28.35 16.35
C ALA A 128 50.48 27.21 15.75
N GLN A 129 50.22 25.97 16.16
CA GLN A 129 50.89 24.78 15.59
C GLN A 129 50.48 24.53 14.14
N LEU A 130 49.20 24.72 13.79
CA LEU A 130 48.70 24.64 12.43
C LEU A 130 49.39 25.68 11.53
N ALA A 131 49.46 26.94 11.98
CA ALA A 131 50.15 27.99 11.23
C ALA A 131 51.64 27.68 11.03
N ARG A 132 52.32 27.13 12.04
CA ARG A 132 53.72 26.67 11.90
C ARG A 132 53.84 25.52 10.90
N ALA A 133 52.93 24.54 10.94
CA ALA A 133 52.92 23.42 10.01
C ALA A 133 52.67 23.88 8.56
N GLN A 134 51.76 24.85 8.34
CA GLN A 134 51.53 25.44 7.02
C GLN A 134 52.76 26.19 6.49
N ARG A 135 53.44 26.98 7.34
CA ARG A 135 54.69 27.65 6.95
C ARG A 135 55.79 26.65 6.62
N ALA A 136 55.95 25.60 7.41
CA ALA A 136 56.92 24.54 7.13
C ALA A 136 56.62 23.82 5.81
N LYS A 137 55.34 23.55 5.51
CA LYS A 137 54.91 23.01 4.22
C LYS A 137 55.22 23.95 3.06
N ALA A 138 54.92 25.24 3.20
CA ALA A 138 55.24 26.24 2.17
C ALA A 138 56.75 26.30 1.88
N VAL A 139 57.59 26.33 2.93
CA VAL A 139 59.06 26.29 2.77
C VAL A 139 59.52 24.98 2.11
N GLN A 140 58.92 23.84 2.48
CA GLN A 140 59.24 22.56 1.84
C GLN A 140 58.87 22.56 0.35
N GLU A 141 57.71 23.12 -0.01
CA GLU A 141 57.29 23.30 -1.40
C GLU A 141 58.24 24.24 -2.15
N GLU A 142 58.68 25.34 -1.53
CA GLU A 142 59.68 26.25 -2.09
C GLU A 142 61.04 25.57 -2.31
N ILE A 143 61.54 24.79 -1.34
CA ILE A 143 62.80 24.03 -1.48
C ILE A 143 62.68 22.99 -2.60
N ASN A 144 61.56 22.25 -2.67
CA ASN A 144 61.32 21.28 -3.72
C ASN A 144 61.24 21.93 -5.11
N ASN A 145 60.66 23.14 -5.19
CA ASN A 145 60.53 23.89 -6.43
C ASN A 145 61.83 24.62 -6.84
N MET A 146 62.78 24.81 -5.92
CA MET A 146 64.07 25.45 -6.22
C MET A 146 65.11 24.50 -6.80
N GLY A 147 64.90 23.18 -6.78
CA GLY A 147 65.86 22.19 -7.31
C GLY A 147 67.23 22.23 -6.58
N PRO A 148 68.17 21.32 -6.86
CA PRO A 148 69.53 21.44 -6.32
C PRO A 148 70.26 22.68 -6.83
#